data_AF-A0A925D8E1-F1
#
_entry.id   AF-A0A925D8E1-F1
#
_cell.length_a   1.000
_cell.length_b   1.000
_cell.length_c   1.000
_cell.angle_alpha   90.00
_cell.angle_beta   90.00
_cell.angle_gamma   90.00
#
_symmetry.space_group_name_H-M   'P 1'
#
loop_
_entity.id
_entity.type
_entity.pdbx_description
1 polymer ?
#
loop_
_entity_poly.entity_id
_entity_poly.type
_entity_poly.pdbx_seq_one_letter_code
_entity_poly.pdbx_strand_id
1 'polypeptide(L)'
;MRYLLFALSVLALLASPASAEVKKYKFVLHAGAHDRLQTPVKVPVLLPKSLLDAHAEIIDSDGKRFPAQVTRGSLLSLPRPGRDADAPVEIVFLAPPLKAGQILTLGALVRNEGSVPPKTTKWTDTPGQFTELSFSGRPVLRYMHAALDESTKDTRSATFKPYHHVFDPTGKILLTKGPGGLFPHHRGVFYGFNRISYGDGKKADVWHCNNGEYQSHEQFVSAEAGPVLGRHVCHIGWHGQDGKVFAEELRELTAYNTPGGTLIEFASHLESKVGKLRLDGDPQHAGFQFRATQEVPDKTEKLTYYLRPDGKGEPGVFRNWDAKTRDPKTVNLPWHALCFVVNDQRYTCCYLDRPENPKEARFSERDYGRFGSYFEYDLDSVKPLDVNYRLWLQDGEMTGEQVQRVANDFVQPVKVSQE
;
A
#
# COMPACT_ATOMS: atom_id res chain seq x y z
N MET A 1 -35.17 73.08 -24.34
CA MET A 1 -34.88 71.97 -23.40
C MET A 1 -35.69 70.77 -23.86
N ARG A 2 -35.30 69.86 -24.76
CA ARG A 2 -34.09 69.03 -24.95
C ARG A 2 -33.77 68.10 -23.76
N TYR A 3 -34.31 66.87 -23.90
CA TYR A 3 -33.78 65.54 -23.57
C TYR A 3 -33.31 65.22 -22.14
N LEU A 4 -33.85 64.17 -21.51
CA LEU A 4 -33.34 62.78 -21.56
C LEU A 4 -34.01 61.97 -20.42
N LEU A 5 -34.91 61.03 -20.74
CA LEU A 5 -35.45 60.05 -19.79
C LEU A 5 -34.57 58.78 -19.90
N PHE A 6 -33.73 58.53 -18.90
CA PHE A 6 -32.97 57.29 -18.76
C PHE A 6 -33.87 56.22 -18.15
N ALA A 7 -34.25 55.23 -18.96
CA ALA A 7 -34.85 53.99 -18.46
C ALA A 7 -33.72 53.08 -17.94
N LEU A 8 -33.66 52.88 -16.63
CA LEU A 8 -32.76 51.91 -16.01
C LEU A 8 -33.40 50.52 -16.12
N SER A 9 -32.97 49.72 -17.10
CA SER A 9 -33.32 48.30 -17.18
C SER A 9 -32.49 47.52 -16.17
N VAL A 10 -33.09 47.17 -15.03
CA VAL A 10 -32.51 46.24 -14.06
C VAL A 10 -32.60 44.83 -14.65
N LEU A 11 -31.49 44.35 -15.21
CA LEU A 11 -31.33 42.94 -15.60
C LEU A 11 -31.16 42.12 -14.31
N ALA A 12 -32.25 41.52 -13.83
CA ALA A 12 -32.17 40.49 -12.80
C ALA A 12 -31.53 39.24 -13.40
N LEU A 13 -30.22 39.06 -13.20
CA LEU A 13 -29.57 37.77 -13.39
C LEU A 13 -30.17 36.78 -12.38
N LEU A 14 -31.14 35.99 -12.84
CA LEU A 14 -31.58 34.79 -12.15
C LEU A 14 -30.39 33.83 -12.12
N ALA A 15 -29.61 33.87 -11.04
CA ALA A 15 -28.71 32.78 -10.70
C ALA A 15 -29.59 31.55 -10.46
N SER A 16 -29.68 30.65 -11.45
CA SER A 16 -30.26 29.33 -11.23
C SER A 16 -29.47 28.68 -10.10
N PRO A 17 -30.11 28.22 -9.01
CA PRO A 17 -29.40 27.45 -8.00
C PRO A 17 -28.81 26.24 -8.70
N ALA A 18 -27.48 26.09 -8.62
CA ALA A 18 -26.83 24.88 -9.09
C ALA A 18 -27.55 23.70 -8.43
N SER A 19 -28.24 22.89 -9.22
CA SER A 19 -28.96 21.73 -8.68
C SER A 19 -27.93 20.80 -8.07
N ALA A 20 -28.15 20.38 -6.82
CA ALA A 20 -27.31 19.42 -6.14
C ALA A 20 -27.18 18.16 -7.00
N GLU A 21 -26.01 17.94 -7.58
CA GLU A 21 -25.76 16.77 -8.39
C GLU A 21 -25.59 15.55 -7.47
N VAL A 22 -26.33 14.48 -7.77
CA VAL A 22 -26.39 13.27 -6.97
C VAL A 22 -26.37 12.06 -7.88
N LYS A 23 -25.49 11.10 -7.59
CA LYS A 23 -25.48 9.78 -8.22
C LYS A 23 -25.80 8.72 -7.17
N LYS A 24 -26.62 7.75 -7.56
CA LYS A 24 -27.01 6.61 -6.73
C LYS A 24 -26.59 5.32 -7.40
N TYR A 25 -26.15 4.36 -6.60
CA TYR A 25 -25.86 3.01 -7.03
C TYR A 25 -26.55 2.01 -6.10
N LYS A 26 -26.74 0.80 -6.60
CA LYS A 26 -27.14 -0.36 -5.80
C LYS A 26 -26.07 -1.43 -5.97
N PHE A 27 -25.49 -1.86 -4.85
CA PHE A 27 -24.43 -2.84 -4.78
C PHE A 27 -24.95 -4.11 -4.11
N VAL A 28 -24.61 -5.27 -4.66
CA VAL A 28 -24.87 -6.56 -4.06
C VAL A 28 -23.53 -7.19 -3.70
N LEU A 29 -23.29 -7.33 -2.40
CA LEU A 29 -22.09 -7.93 -1.84
C LEU A 29 -22.31 -9.41 -1.63
N HIS A 30 -21.37 -10.21 -2.10
CA HIS A 30 -21.32 -11.64 -1.84
C HIS A 30 -20.10 -11.93 -0.96
N ALA A 31 -20.35 -12.39 0.27
CA ALA A 31 -19.28 -12.73 1.20
C ALA A 31 -18.38 -13.86 0.68
N GLY A 32 -18.91 -14.77 -0.14
CA GLY A 32 -18.16 -15.93 -0.63
C GLY A 32 -17.94 -16.96 0.47
N ALA A 33 -16.83 -17.69 0.43
CA ALA A 33 -16.59 -18.84 1.32
C ALA A 33 -16.13 -18.46 2.75
N HIS A 34 -15.97 -17.18 3.06
CA HIS A 34 -15.36 -16.72 4.30
C HIS A 34 -16.19 -15.64 4.99
N ASP A 35 -16.17 -15.66 6.32
CA ASP A 35 -16.63 -14.55 7.14
C ASP A 35 -15.81 -13.30 6.81
N ARG A 36 -16.49 -12.15 6.70
CA ARG A 36 -15.89 -10.84 6.40
C ARG A 36 -16.02 -9.94 7.60
N LEU A 37 -14.94 -9.29 7.98
CA LEU A 37 -14.88 -8.43 9.16
C LEU A 37 -14.23 -7.11 8.76
N GLN A 38 -15.04 -6.10 8.44
CA GLN A 38 -14.54 -4.78 8.04
C GLN A 38 -13.56 -4.86 6.86
N THR A 39 -13.78 -5.81 5.95
CA THR A 39 -12.93 -6.05 4.79
C THR A 39 -13.09 -4.90 3.80
N PRO A 40 -12.00 -4.30 3.26
CA PRO A 40 -12.11 -3.29 2.23
C PRO A 40 -12.82 -3.82 0.98
N VAL A 41 -13.77 -3.03 0.49
CA VAL A 41 -14.51 -3.27 -0.75
C VAL A 41 -14.22 -2.11 -1.70
N LYS A 42 -13.80 -2.43 -2.93
CA LYS A 42 -13.54 -1.47 -4.00
C LYS A 42 -14.53 -1.76 -5.12
N VAL A 43 -15.36 -0.79 -5.48
CA VAL A 43 -16.35 -0.95 -6.55
C VAL A 43 -16.02 0.03 -7.67
N PRO A 44 -15.58 -0.45 -8.85
CA PRO A 44 -15.35 0.44 -9.99
C PRO A 44 -16.69 1.00 -10.48
N VAL A 45 -16.76 2.32 -10.65
CA VAL A 45 -17.94 3.03 -11.14
C VAL A 45 -17.54 4.12 -12.13
N LEU A 46 -18.50 4.54 -12.95
CA LEU A 46 -18.40 5.75 -13.77
C LEU A 46 -19.09 6.90 -13.03
N LEU A 47 -18.36 8.00 -12.83
CA LEU A 47 -18.90 9.22 -12.23
C LEU A 47 -18.73 10.42 -13.18
N PRO A 48 -19.72 11.33 -13.25
CA PRO A 48 -19.56 12.63 -13.87
C PRO A 48 -18.36 13.38 -13.29
N LYS A 49 -17.66 14.16 -14.12
CA LYS A 49 -16.47 14.93 -13.68
C LYS A 49 -16.74 15.85 -12.49
N SER A 50 -17.95 16.40 -12.42
CA SER A 50 -18.44 17.25 -11.34
C SER A 50 -18.59 16.54 -9.99
N LEU A 51 -18.58 15.20 -9.96
CA LEU A 51 -18.69 14.38 -8.75
C LEU A 51 -17.37 13.69 -8.36
N LEU A 52 -16.23 14.03 -8.98
CA LEU A 52 -14.96 13.37 -8.68
C LEU A 52 -14.39 13.71 -7.30
N ASP A 53 -14.70 14.89 -6.78
CA ASP A 53 -14.32 15.33 -5.43
C ASP A 53 -15.48 15.21 -4.42
N ALA A 54 -16.59 14.60 -4.83
CA ALA A 54 -17.78 14.41 -4.02
C ALA A 54 -17.54 13.44 -2.85
N HIS A 55 -18.34 13.55 -1.79
CA HIS A 55 -18.36 12.53 -0.75
C HIS A 55 -19.28 11.37 -1.12
N ALA A 56 -18.93 10.18 -0.64
CA ALA A 56 -19.70 8.96 -0.81
C ALA A 56 -20.15 8.39 0.54
N GLU A 57 -21.33 7.77 0.55
CA GLU A 57 -21.85 7.01 1.68
C GLU A 57 -22.46 5.71 1.20
N ILE A 58 -22.30 4.65 1.99
CA ILE A 58 -23.04 3.39 1.84
C ILE A 58 -24.27 3.43 2.74
N ILE A 59 -25.39 2.89 2.27
CA ILE A 59 -26.67 2.85 2.97
C ILE A 59 -27.15 1.39 2.99
N ASP A 60 -27.43 0.82 4.16
CA ASP A 60 -28.02 -0.52 4.25
C ASP A 60 -29.55 -0.51 4.12
N SER A 61 -30.16 -1.70 4.20
CA SER A 61 -31.62 -1.88 4.09
C SER A 61 -32.41 -1.18 5.20
N ASP A 62 -31.78 -0.93 6.35
CA ASP A 62 -32.40 -0.26 7.49
C ASP A 62 -32.19 1.26 7.43
N GLY A 63 -31.55 1.76 6.36
CA GLY A 63 -31.26 3.18 6.15
C GLY A 63 -30.05 3.68 6.94
N LYS A 64 -29.29 2.80 7.60
CA LYS A 64 -28.07 3.17 8.31
C LYS A 64 -26.97 3.50 7.32
N ARG A 65 -26.23 4.57 7.63
CA ARG A 65 -25.17 5.11 6.78
C ARG A 65 -23.79 4.72 7.27
N PHE A 66 -22.92 4.35 6.35
CA PHE A 66 -21.52 4.02 6.59
C PHE A 66 -20.61 4.91 5.72
N PRO A 67 -19.43 5.30 6.24
CA PRO A 67 -18.49 6.06 5.44
C PRO A 67 -18.05 5.31 4.19
N ALA A 68 -18.02 6.02 3.06
CA ALA A 68 -17.41 5.57 1.82
C ALA A 68 -16.49 6.69 1.28
N GLN A 69 -15.69 6.36 0.27
CA GLN A 69 -14.74 7.28 -0.31
C GLN A 69 -14.69 7.06 -1.82
N VAL A 70 -14.83 8.14 -2.60
CA VAL A 70 -14.48 8.12 -4.03
C VAL A 70 -12.97 8.22 -4.12
N THR A 71 -12.35 7.29 -4.84
CA THR A 71 -10.91 7.31 -5.12
C THR A 71 -10.65 7.10 -6.61
N ARG A 72 -9.46 7.47 -7.06
CA ARG A 72 -8.92 6.92 -8.31
C ARG A 72 -8.84 5.40 -8.21
N GLY A 73 -8.81 4.72 -9.36
CA GLY A 73 -8.51 3.30 -9.40
C GLY A 73 -7.17 3.01 -8.73
N SER A 74 -7.09 1.95 -7.92
CA SER A 74 -5.78 1.49 -7.41
C SER A 74 -4.82 1.16 -8.55
N LEU A 75 -3.52 1.26 -8.32
CA LEU A 75 -2.46 1.14 -9.33
C LEU A 75 -2.63 -0.08 -10.26
N LEU A 76 -3.05 -1.22 -9.70
CA LEU A 76 -3.20 -2.48 -10.42
C LEU A 76 -4.67 -2.89 -10.66
N SER A 77 -5.65 -2.01 -10.43
CA SER A 77 -7.04 -2.35 -10.80
C SER A 77 -7.26 -2.30 -12.31
N LEU A 78 -8.06 -3.25 -12.80
CA LEU A 78 -8.51 -3.34 -14.18
C LEU A 78 -10.05 -3.28 -14.25
N PRO A 79 -10.64 -2.65 -15.27
CA PRO A 79 -9.96 -1.92 -16.35
C PRO A 79 -9.36 -0.59 -15.88
N ARG A 80 -8.22 -0.20 -16.45
CA ARG A 80 -7.63 1.13 -16.22
C ARG A 80 -8.63 2.19 -16.70
N PRO A 81 -8.88 3.26 -15.93
CA PRO A 81 -9.85 4.27 -16.29
C PRO A 81 -9.66 4.85 -17.71
N GLY A 82 -10.56 4.53 -18.64
CA GLY A 82 -10.63 5.14 -19.98
C GLY A 82 -11.18 6.57 -19.93
N ARG A 83 -10.72 7.42 -20.85
CA ARG A 83 -11.23 8.79 -21.03
C ARG A 83 -12.49 8.76 -21.88
N ASP A 84 -13.63 9.09 -21.28
CA ASP A 84 -14.78 9.74 -21.94
C ASP A 84 -15.63 10.47 -20.88
N ALA A 85 -16.81 10.98 -21.20
CA ALA A 85 -17.57 11.99 -20.42
C ALA A 85 -17.70 11.72 -18.91
N ASP A 86 -17.80 10.45 -18.50
CA ASP A 86 -17.70 9.99 -17.12
C ASP A 86 -16.30 9.42 -16.83
N ALA A 87 -15.71 9.79 -15.69
CA ALA A 87 -14.38 9.34 -15.29
C ALA A 87 -14.49 8.05 -14.45
N PRO A 88 -13.71 7.00 -14.78
CA PRO A 88 -13.71 5.77 -14.00
C PRO A 88 -12.96 5.94 -12.68
N VAL A 89 -13.64 5.60 -11.60
CA VAL A 89 -13.20 5.75 -10.21
C VAL A 89 -13.63 4.54 -9.40
N GLU A 90 -13.17 4.43 -8.17
CA GLU A 90 -13.61 3.42 -7.21
C GLU A 90 -14.44 4.10 -6.12
N ILE A 91 -15.56 3.48 -5.74
CA ILE A 91 -16.19 3.72 -4.45
C ILE A 91 -15.63 2.68 -3.48
N VAL A 92 -14.93 3.15 -2.45
CA VAL A 92 -14.25 2.32 -1.46
C VAL A 92 -14.90 2.46 -0.09
N PHE A 93 -15.17 1.35 0.57
CA PHE A 93 -15.73 1.31 1.93
C PHE A 93 -15.29 0.03 2.64
N LEU A 94 -15.52 -0.04 3.95
CA LEU A 94 -15.33 -1.27 4.72
C LEU A 94 -16.66 -2.03 4.79
N ALA A 95 -16.67 -3.29 4.35
CA ALA A 95 -17.87 -4.12 4.43
C ALA A 95 -18.32 -4.25 5.90
N PRO A 96 -19.61 -4.13 6.20
CA PRO A 96 -20.12 -4.57 7.50
C PRO A 96 -19.80 -6.06 7.72
N PRO A 97 -19.83 -6.57 8.95
CA PRO A 97 -19.62 -7.99 9.19
C PRO A 97 -20.59 -8.85 8.36
N LEU A 98 -20.05 -9.79 7.59
CA LEU A 98 -20.83 -10.75 6.79
C LEU A 98 -20.41 -12.16 7.15
N LYS A 99 -21.37 -13.07 7.25
CA LYS A 99 -21.09 -14.50 7.37
C LYS A 99 -20.75 -15.12 6.02
N ALA A 100 -19.95 -16.17 6.03
CA ALA A 100 -19.71 -16.97 4.84
C ALA A 100 -21.04 -17.34 4.15
N GLY A 101 -21.10 -17.18 2.83
CA GLY A 101 -22.27 -17.41 2.00
C GLY A 101 -23.32 -16.29 2.02
N GLN A 102 -23.22 -15.32 2.93
CA GLN A 102 -24.19 -14.23 3.03
C GLN A 102 -24.13 -13.30 1.81
N ILE A 103 -25.30 -12.84 1.39
CA ILE A 103 -25.50 -11.80 0.39
C ILE A 103 -26.09 -10.58 1.08
N LEU A 104 -25.57 -9.38 0.78
CA LEU A 104 -26.06 -8.12 1.33
C LEU A 104 -26.22 -7.08 0.23
N THR A 105 -27.40 -6.49 0.15
CA THR A 105 -27.70 -5.39 -0.77
C THR A 105 -27.52 -4.05 -0.06
N LEU A 106 -26.79 -3.14 -0.70
CA LEU A 106 -26.46 -1.82 -0.19
C LEU A 106 -26.77 -0.76 -1.24
N GLY A 107 -27.29 0.39 -0.82
CA GLY A 107 -27.29 1.60 -1.63
C GLY A 107 -25.94 2.32 -1.49
N ALA A 108 -25.52 3.03 -2.53
CA ALA A 108 -24.44 4.02 -2.43
C ALA A 108 -24.92 5.37 -2.96
N LEU A 109 -24.50 6.44 -2.28
CA LEU A 109 -24.88 7.81 -2.59
C LEU A 109 -23.61 8.65 -2.75
N VAL A 110 -23.44 9.29 -3.90
CA VAL A 110 -22.35 10.23 -4.19
C VAL A 110 -22.95 11.60 -4.48
N ARG A 111 -22.48 12.65 -3.80
CA ARG A 111 -23.07 14.00 -3.88
C ARG A 111 -22.07 15.09 -3.47
N ASN A 112 -22.23 16.29 -4.01
CA ASN A 112 -21.40 17.45 -3.65
C ASN A 112 -21.92 18.22 -2.42
N GLU A 113 -23.20 18.07 -2.09
CA GLU A 113 -23.86 18.83 -1.00
C GLU A 113 -24.35 17.92 0.13
N GLY A 114 -24.50 18.52 1.31
CA GLY A 114 -24.97 17.85 2.53
C GLY A 114 -23.85 17.63 3.55
N SER A 115 -24.16 16.87 4.61
CA SER A 115 -23.19 16.52 5.64
C SER A 115 -22.06 15.68 5.03
N VAL A 116 -20.85 16.22 5.03
CA VAL A 116 -19.64 15.51 4.63
C VAL A 116 -19.09 14.76 5.84
N PRO A 117 -18.93 13.42 5.79
CA PRO A 117 -18.21 12.70 6.82
C PRO A 117 -16.82 13.30 7.01
N PRO A 118 -16.36 13.56 8.24
CA PRO A 118 -15.04 14.16 8.45
C PRO A 118 -13.97 13.25 7.83
N LYS A 119 -13.02 13.85 7.11
CA LYS A 119 -11.82 13.13 6.68
C LYS A 119 -11.08 12.66 7.92
N THR A 120 -11.04 11.36 8.13
CA THR A 120 -10.27 10.77 9.22
C THR A 120 -8.82 10.65 8.81
N THR A 121 -8.50 10.54 7.52
CA THR A 121 -7.11 10.43 7.08
C THR A 121 -6.55 11.79 6.61
N LYS A 122 -5.25 12.00 6.82
CA LYS A 122 -4.53 13.21 6.39
C LYS A 122 -3.07 12.90 6.09
N TRP A 123 -2.60 13.39 4.94
CA TRP A 123 -1.18 13.48 4.60
C TRP A 123 -0.59 14.80 5.10
N THR A 124 0.58 14.73 5.75
CA THR A 124 1.38 15.89 6.16
C THR A 124 2.77 15.72 5.59
N ASP A 125 3.22 16.68 4.78
CA ASP A 125 4.53 16.65 4.15
C ASP A 125 5.57 17.44 4.95
N THR A 126 6.76 16.88 5.07
CA THR A 126 7.99 17.58 5.44
C THR A 126 8.84 17.66 4.18
N PRO A 127 8.80 18.80 3.45
CA PRO A 127 9.39 18.89 2.11
C PRO A 127 10.84 18.44 2.06
N GLY A 128 11.15 17.58 1.08
CA GLY A 128 12.49 17.04 0.84
C GLY A 128 13.00 16.06 1.90
N GLN A 129 12.15 15.58 2.81
CA GLN A 129 12.55 14.59 3.83
C GLN A 129 11.61 13.38 3.86
N PHE A 130 10.34 13.61 4.21
CA PHE A 130 9.35 12.56 4.37
C PHE A 130 7.92 13.09 4.34
N THR A 131 6.96 12.20 4.05
CA THR A 131 5.52 12.50 4.15
C THR A 131 4.85 11.48 5.06
N GLU A 132 3.98 11.94 5.96
CA GLU A 132 3.28 11.08 6.92
C GLU A 132 1.79 10.98 6.64
N LEU A 133 1.25 9.77 6.75
CA LEU A 133 -0.18 9.52 6.81
C LEU A 133 -0.61 9.39 8.27
N SER A 134 -1.67 10.10 8.64
CA SER A 134 -2.31 10.01 9.95
C SER A 134 -3.79 9.69 9.83
N PHE A 135 -4.32 8.94 10.80
CA PHE A 135 -5.75 8.67 11.02
C PHE A 135 -6.21 9.39 12.29
N SER A 136 -7.07 10.38 12.17
CA SER A 136 -7.58 11.22 13.25
C SER A 136 -6.45 11.79 14.12
N GLY A 137 -5.36 12.21 13.47
CA GLY A 137 -4.15 12.74 14.13
C GLY A 137 -3.14 11.68 14.58
N ARG A 138 -3.49 10.39 14.57
CA ARG A 138 -2.57 9.29 14.89
C ARG A 138 -1.72 8.92 13.66
N PRO A 139 -0.39 9.01 13.69
CA PRO A 139 0.44 8.61 12.55
C PRO A 139 0.37 7.09 12.32
N VAL A 140 0.42 6.70 11.05
CA VAL A 140 0.23 5.30 10.60
C VAL A 140 1.37 4.87 9.67
N LEU A 141 1.70 5.70 8.70
CA LEU A 141 2.79 5.49 7.74
C LEU A 141 3.65 6.74 7.64
N ARG A 142 4.94 6.56 7.39
CA ARG A 142 5.85 7.65 6.96
C ARG A 142 6.66 7.19 5.77
N TYR A 143 6.54 7.88 4.65
CA TYR A 143 7.34 7.65 3.46
C TYR A 143 8.58 8.53 3.49
N MET A 144 9.75 7.90 3.53
CA MET A 144 11.04 8.58 3.52
C MET A 144 11.45 8.80 2.07
N HIS A 145 11.71 10.05 1.68
CA HIS A 145 11.89 10.44 0.27
C HIS A 145 12.94 11.52 0.06
N ALA A 146 13.81 11.75 1.04
CA ALA A 146 14.93 12.68 0.89
C ALA A 146 15.74 12.40 -0.39
N ALA A 147 16.09 13.47 -1.09
CA ALA A 147 16.95 13.39 -2.26
C ALA A 147 18.33 12.83 -1.88
N LEU A 148 18.96 12.10 -2.81
CA LEU A 148 20.29 11.56 -2.61
C LEU A 148 21.28 12.67 -2.24
N ASP A 149 21.94 12.50 -1.11
CA ASP A 149 22.97 13.41 -0.59
C ASP A 149 24.29 12.65 -0.51
N GLU A 150 25.24 12.99 -1.39
CA GLU A 150 26.56 12.33 -1.45
C GLU A 150 27.65 13.07 -0.67
N SER A 151 27.29 14.05 0.17
CA SER A 151 28.26 14.84 0.94
C SER A 151 29.11 13.98 1.89
N THR A 152 28.55 12.90 2.44
CA THR A 152 29.25 11.94 3.30
C THR A 152 28.72 10.53 3.08
N LYS A 153 29.44 9.52 3.58
CA LYS A 153 28.95 8.13 3.56
C LYS A 153 27.66 7.94 4.37
N ASP A 154 27.50 8.68 5.47
CA ASP A 154 26.34 8.56 6.35
C ASP A 154 25.10 9.23 5.77
N THR A 155 25.26 10.42 5.17
CA THR A 155 24.17 11.10 4.45
C THR A 155 23.78 10.35 3.19
N ARG A 156 24.74 9.80 2.44
CA ARG A 156 24.46 8.89 1.32
C ARG A 156 23.67 7.69 1.83
N SER A 157 24.14 7.09 2.93
CA SER A 157 23.44 5.98 3.55
C SER A 157 22.00 6.35 3.82
N ALA A 158 21.74 7.45 4.52
CA ALA A 158 20.39 7.88 4.88
C ALA A 158 19.45 8.12 3.68
N THR A 159 19.98 8.48 2.51
CA THR A 159 19.20 9.02 1.38
C THR A 159 19.22 8.19 0.09
N PHE A 160 20.02 7.12 -0.02
CA PHE A 160 20.16 6.35 -1.28
C PHE A 160 18.91 5.56 -1.73
N LYS A 161 17.83 5.58 -0.93
CA LYS A 161 16.58 4.91 -1.30
C LYS A 161 15.37 5.42 -0.52
N PRO A 162 14.21 5.49 -1.16
CA PRO A 162 12.96 5.68 -0.47
C PRO A 162 12.45 4.36 0.13
N TYR A 163 11.78 4.47 1.27
CA TYR A 163 11.17 3.34 1.98
C TYR A 163 10.06 3.85 2.91
N HIS A 164 9.26 2.93 3.45
CA HIS A 164 8.17 3.29 4.35
C HIS A 164 8.42 2.82 5.77
N HIS A 165 8.18 3.72 6.70
CA HIS A 165 8.00 3.42 8.09
C HIS A 165 6.53 3.11 8.39
N VAL A 166 6.32 2.21 9.34
CA VAL A 166 5.01 1.87 9.92
C VAL A 166 5.05 2.13 11.42
N PHE A 167 4.02 2.82 11.92
CA PHE A 167 3.82 3.06 13.34
C PHE A 167 2.98 1.94 13.98
N ASP A 168 3.10 1.80 15.29
CA ASP A 168 2.21 0.95 16.06
C ASP A 168 0.74 1.41 16.00
N PRO A 169 -0.23 0.55 16.36
CA PRO A 169 -1.65 0.91 16.37
C PRO A 169 -2.00 2.12 17.24
N THR A 170 -1.15 2.53 18.19
CA THR A 170 -1.33 3.76 18.97
C THR A 170 -0.69 5.01 18.34
N GLY A 171 0.20 4.84 17.35
CA GLY A 171 0.92 5.91 16.66
C GLY A 171 2.07 6.53 17.46
N LYS A 172 2.54 5.87 18.51
CA LYS A 172 3.59 6.36 19.41
C LYS A 172 4.97 5.77 19.11
N ILE A 173 5.02 4.59 18.52
CA ILE A 173 6.25 3.82 18.32
C ILE A 173 6.44 3.54 16.83
N LEU A 174 7.62 3.85 16.30
CA LEU A 174 8.04 3.35 14.99
C LEU A 174 8.42 1.88 15.12
N LEU A 175 7.61 1.00 14.55
CA LEU A 175 7.86 -0.45 14.58
C LEU A 175 8.84 -0.92 13.50
N THR A 176 9.37 0.01 12.72
CA THR A 176 10.19 -0.24 11.53
C THR A 176 11.51 0.52 11.61
N LYS A 177 12.58 -0.09 11.07
CA LYS A 177 13.93 0.47 11.16
C LYS A 177 14.25 1.47 10.05
N GLY A 178 14.99 2.53 10.39
CA GLY A 178 15.57 3.50 9.47
C GLY A 178 17.06 3.26 9.17
N PRO A 179 17.83 4.31 8.83
CA PRO A 179 19.27 4.22 8.60
C PRO A 179 20.06 3.85 9.88
N GLY A 180 21.32 3.44 9.72
CA GLY A 180 22.20 3.06 10.83
C GLY A 180 21.90 1.67 11.42
N GLY A 181 22.46 1.37 12.59
CA GLY A 181 22.22 0.11 13.31
C GLY A 181 22.73 -1.16 12.60
N LEU A 182 22.27 -2.32 13.09
CA LEU A 182 22.64 -3.63 12.55
C LEU A 182 22.03 -3.84 11.15
N PHE A 183 22.88 -4.14 10.17
CA PHE A 183 22.51 -4.28 8.74
C PHE A 183 21.77 -3.02 8.21
N PRO A 184 22.48 -1.89 8.02
CA PRO A 184 21.90 -0.56 7.76
C PRO A 184 21.13 -0.45 6.43
N HIS A 185 21.34 -1.40 5.51
CA HIS A 185 20.65 -1.51 4.23
C HIS A 185 19.24 -2.11 4.33
N HIS A 186 18.92 -2.84 5.42
CA HIS A 186 17.54 -3.28 5.68
C HIS A 186 16.74 -2.15 6.34
N ARG A 187 15.73 -1.65 5.63
CA ARG A 187 14.88 -0.52 6.05
C ARG A 187 13.42 -0.86 5.92
N GLY A 188 12.64 -0.37 6.90
CA GLY A 188 11.21 -0.55 7.11
C GLY A 188 10.50 -1.48 6.14
N VAL A 189 9.56 -0.93 5.39
CA VAL A 189 8.92 -1.60 4.26
C VAL A 189 9.64 -1.15 2.99
N PHE A 190 10.27 -2.09 2.29
CA PHE A 190 11.15 -1.80 1.17
C PHE A 190 10.97 -2.81 0.02
N TYR A 191 11.18 -2.32 -1.20
CA TYR A 191 11.16 -3.11 -2.43
C TYR A 191 12.38 -2.80 -3.29
N GLY A 192 13.15 -3.82 -3.63
CA GLY A 192 14.37 -3.71 -4.44
C GLY A 192 15.07 -5.06 -4.60
N PHE A 193 16.16 -5.07 -5.36
CA PHE A 193 16.91 -6.30 -5.68
C PHE A 193 18.42 -6.02 -5.65
N ASN A 194 19.21 -6.99 -5.17
CA ASN A 194 20.66 -6.88 -5.15
C ASN A 194 21.36 -7.43 -6.39
N ARG A 195 20.67 -8.21 -7.24
CA ARG A 195 21.23 -8.77 -8.46
C ARG A 195 20.36 -8.39 -9.65
N ILE A 196 20.65 -7.22 -10.21
CA ILE A 196 19.98 -6.73 -11.41
C ILE A 196 20.97 -6.78 -12.56
N SER A 197 20.54 -7.25 -13.73
CA SER A 197 21.33 -7.18 -14.97
C SER A 197 20.51 -6.60 -16.13
N TYR A 198 21.13 -5.80 -16.98
CA TYR A 198 20.48 -5.11 -18.09
C TYR A 198 21.51 -4.69 -19.16
N GLY A 199 21.02 -4.46 -20.39
CA GLY A 199 21.86 -4.02 -21.52
C GLY A 199 23.07 -4.91 -21.77
N ASP A 200 24.19 -4.31 -22.18
CA ASP A 200 25.47 -4.96 -22.52
C ASP A 200 26.23 -5.53 -21.30
N GLY A 201 25.57 -6.33 -20.46
CA GLY A 201 26.17 -6.95 -19.28
C GLY A 201 26.32 -6.03 -18.07
N LYS A 202 25.64 -4.87 -18.05
CA LYS A 202 25.61 -3.98 -16.88
C LYS A 202 24.91 -4.67 -15.72
N LYS A 203 25.31 -4.28 -14.50
CA LYS A 203 24.74 -4.77 -13.25
C LYS A 203 24.32 -3.62 -12.34
N ALA A 204 23.37 -3.86 -11.46
CA ALA A 204 23.01 -2.95 -10.39
C ALA A 204 22.60 -3.70 -9.11
N ASP A 205 22.86 -3.06 -7.97
CA ASP A 205 22.40 -3.47 -6.65
C ASP A 205 21.71 -2.28 -5.97
N VAL A 206 20.39 -2.17 -6.16
CA VAL A 206 19.57 -1.13 -5.50
C VAL A 206 19.17 -1.55 -4.08
N TRP A 207 19.66 -2.69 -3.58
CA TRP A 207 19.44 -3.13 -2.22
C TRP A 207 20.55 -2.64 -1.27
N HIS A 208 21.81 -2.80 -1.64
CA HIS A 208 22.94 -2.30 -0.86
C HIS A 208 23.38 -0.91 -1.29
N CYS A 209 23.24 -0.55 -2.58
CA CYS A 209 23.61 0.76 -3.11
C CYS A 209 25.10 1.10 -2.89
N ASN A 210 25.98 0.09 -2.96
CA ASN A 210 27.39 0.24 -2.60
C ASN A 210 28.27 0.84 -3.71
N ASN A 211 27.89 0.73 -4.98
CA ASN A 211 28.74 1.09 -6.13
C ASN A 211 28.19 2.28 -6.93
N GLY A 212 27.40 3.14 -6.28
CA GLY A 212 26.78 4.31 -6.89
C GLY A 212 25.33 4.11 -7.31
N GLU A 213 24.79 2.89 -7.28
CA GLU A 213 23.36 2.66 -7.52
C GLU A 213 22.50 3.29 -6.43
N TYR A 214 21.28 3.70 -6.77
CA TYR A 214 20.31 4.23 -5.81
C TYR A 214 18.87 4.14 -6.36
N GLN A 215 17.91 4.39 -5.49
CA GLN A 215 16.53 4.71 -5.88
C GLN A 215 16.22 6.13 -5.44
N SER A 216 15.48 6.88 -6.26
CA SER A 216 15.07 8.26 -5.98
C SER A 216 13.56 8.39 -5.99
N HIS A 217 13.02 9.26 -5.14
CA HIS A 217 11.66 9.76 -5.29
C HIS A 217 11.66 10.84 -6.38
N GLU A 218 10.84 10.66 -7.41
CA GLU A 218 10.70 11.64 -8.48
C GLU A 218 9.52 12.59 -8.25
N GLN A 219 8.36 12.02 -7.88
CA GLN A 219 7.14 12.79 -7.59
C GLN A 219 6.06 11.94 -6.91
N PHE A 220 5.14 12.62 -6.22
CA PHE A 220 3.83 12.05 -5.89
C PHE A 220 2.90 12.15 -7.11
N VAL A 221 2.55 11.01 -7.69
CA VAL A 221 1.59 10.89 -8.80
C VAL A 221 0.16 11.12 -8.30
N SER A 222 -0.13 10.65 -7.09
CA SER A 222 -1.37 10.93 -6.37
C SER A 222 -1.18 10.81 -4.87
N ALA A 223 -1.98 11.55 -4.11
CA ALA A 223 -2.13 11.41 -2.67
C ALA A 223 -3.61 11.63 -2.32
N GLU A 224 -4.26 10.57 -1.83
CA GLU A 224 -5.68 10.54 -1.50
C GLU A 224 -5.85 10.40 0.02
N ALA A 225 -6.82 11.14 0.55
CA ALA A 225 -7.20 11.11 1.95
C ALA A 225 -8.71 11.33 2.09
N GLY A 226 -9.37 10.42 2.79
CA GLY A 226 -10.78 10.50 3.13
C GLY A 226 -11.13 9.75 4.41
N PRO A 227 -12.39 9.34 4.60
CA PRO A 227 -12.83 8.70 5.84
C PRO A 227 -12.49 7.19 5.93
N VAL A 228 -12.16 6.54 4.80
CA VAL A 228 -11.96 5.09 4.71
C VAL A 228 -10.48 4.73 4.60
N LEU A 229 -9.71 5.48 3.81
CA LEU A 229 -8.31 5.18 3.54
C LEU A 229 -7.49 6.44 3.28
N GLY A 230 -6.17 6.29 3.48
CA GLY A 230 -5.17 7.14 2.86
C GLY A 230 -4.34 6.33 1.87
N ARG A 231 -4.11 6.87 0.68
CA ARG A 231 -3.33 6.23 -0.39
C ARG A 231 -2.38 7.25 -1.00
N HIS A 232 -1.21 6.79 -1.43
CA HIS A 232 -0.39 7.56 -2.35
C HIS A 232 0.22 6.66 -3.42
N VAL A 233 0.49 7.24 -4.58
CA VAL A 233 1.29 6.63 -5.65
C VAL A 233 2.52 7.51 -5.86
N CYS A 234 3.70 6.92 -5.71
CA CYS A 234 4.98 7.57 -5.92
C CYS A 234 5.60 7.09 -7.22
N HIS A 235 6.18 8.01 -7.99
CA HIS A 235 7.10 7.67 -9.08
C HIS A 235 8.51 7.58 -8.51
N ILE A 236 9.19 6.46 -8.75
CA ILE A 236 10.52 6.16 -8.21
C ILE A 236 11.45 5.78 -9.37
N GLY A 237 12.59 6.46 -9.47
CA GLY A 237 13.66 6.13 -10.41
C GLY A 237 14.61 5.07 -9.83
N TRP A 238 14.99 4.08 -10.64
CA TRP A 238 16.04 3.11 -10.29
C TRP A 238 17.30 3.42 -11.11
N HIS A 239 18.39 3.76 -10.41
CA HIS A 239 19.61 4.28 -11.02
C HIS A 239 20.76 3.29 -10.99
N GLY A 240 21.48 3.19 -12.11
CA GLY A 240 22.68 2.36 -12.24
C GLY A 240 23.93 3.04 -11.65
N GLN A 241 25.07 2.36 -11.76
CA GLN A 241 26.37 2.87 -11.29
C GLN A 241 26.82 4.14 -12.04
N ASP A 242 26.29 4.36 -13.24
CA ASP A 242 26.53 5.56 -14.06
C ASP A 242 25.54 6.70 -13.74
N GLY A 243 24.70 6.55 -12.71
CA GLY A 243 23.68 7.51 -12.30
C GLY A 243 22.46 7.59 -13.22
N LYS A 244 22.42 6.81 -14.32
CA LYS A 244 21.29 6.84 -15.26
C LYS A 244 20.16 5.96 -14.77
N VAL A 245 18.92 6.40 -15.02
CA VAL A 245 17.71 5.60 -14.79
C VAL A 245 17.71 4.40 -15.74
N PHE A 246 17.63 3.19 -15.19
CA PHE A 246 17.46 1.96 -15.96
C PHE A 246 16.04 1.36 -15.84
N ALA A 247 15.30 1.73 -14.80
CA ALA A 247 13.91 1.34 -14.61
C ALA A 247 13.13 2.44 -13.88
N GLU A 248 11.83 2.53 -14.16
CA GLU A 248 10.89 3.40 -13.45
C GLU A 248 9.85 2.56 -12.73
N GLU A 249 9.51 2.96 -11.51
CA GLU A 249 8.53 2.31 -10.67
C GLU A 249 7.40 3.28 -10.31
N LEU A 250 6.16 2.84 -10.50
CA LEU A 250 5.02 3.37 -9.77
C LEU A 250 4.81 2.52 -8.53
N ARG A 251 4.88 3.12 -7.34
CA ARG A 251 4.70 2.45 -6.06
C ARG A 251 3.48 3.00 -5.35
N GLU A 252 2.48 2.16 -5.10
CA GLU A 252 1.30 2.51 -4.32
C GLU A 252 1.38 1.93 -2.92
N LEU A 253 1.12 2.76 -1.90
CA LEU A 253 0.71 2.26 -0.59
C LEU A 253 -0.66 2.80 -0.24
N THR A 254 -1.53 1.90 0.24
CA THR A 254 -2.85 2.21 0.78
C THR A 254 -2.93 1.73 2.22
N ALA A 255 -3.23 2.61 3.17
CA ALA A 255 -3.62 2.20 4.52
C ALA A 255 -5.13 2.39 4.71
N TYR A 256 -5.80 1.37 5.21
CA TYR A 256 -7.23 1.40 5.50
C TYR A 256 -7.48 1.69 6.97
N ASN A 257 -8.49 2.51 7.25
CA ASN A 257 -8.94 2.83 8.60
C ASN A 257 -9.76 1.69 9.23
N THR A 258 -9.15 0.51 9.33
CA THR A 258 -9.73 -0.70 9.93
C THR A 258 -9.53 -0.71 11.45
N PRO A 259 -10.46 -1.26 12.24
CA PRO A 259 -10.26 -1.47 13.66
C PRO A 259 -9.31 -2.65 13.95
N GLY A 260 -8.69 -2.66 15.14
CA GLY A 260 -7.91 -3.79 15.65
C GLY A 260 -6.47 -3.90 15.14
N GLY A 261 -6.10 -3.14 14.11
CA GLY A 261 -4.75 -3.11 13.56
C GLY A 261 -4.65 -2.17 12.37
N THR A 262 -3.47 -2.10 11.78
CA THR A 262 -3.17 -1.31 10.58
C THR A 262 -3.09 -2.25 9.38
N LEU A 263 -4.07 -2.14 8.48
CA LEU A 263 -4.08 -2.83 7.19
C LEU A 263 -3.40 -1.96 6.12
N ILE A 264 -2.33 -2.47 5.51
CA ILE A 264 -1.57 -1.79 4.45
C ILE A 264 -1.56 -2.67 3.21
N GLU A 265 -1.93 -2.11 2.06
CA GLU A 265 -1.69 -2.73 0.76
C GLU A 265 -0.53 -2.02 0.08
N PHE A 266 0.33 -2.81 -0.56
CA PHE A 266 1.44 -2.36 -1.37
C PHE A 266 1.22 -2.87 -2.79
N ALA A 267 1.38 -1.99 -3.78
CA ALA A 267 1.49 -2.39 -5.16
C ALA A 267 2.68 -1.70 -5.84
N SER A 268 3.30 -2.39 -6.79
CA SER A 268 4.39 -1.83 -7.59
C SER A 268 4.19 -2.24 -9.05
N HIS A 269 4.36 -1.27 -9.95
CA HIS A 269 4.44 -1.45 -11.40
C HIS A 269 5.82 -0.96 -11.84
N LEU A 270 6.68 -1.88 -12.28
CA LEU A 270 8.06 -1.60 -12.65
C LEU A 270 8.26 -1.83 -14.15
N GLU A 271 8.76 -0.80 -14.83
CA GLU A 271 9.06 -0.81 -16.26
C GLU A 271 10.55 -0.63 -16.51
N SER A 272 11.09 -1.32 -17.51
CA SER A 272 12.47 -1.11 -17.97
C SER A 272 12.58 0.09 -18.92
N LYS A 273 13.64 0.88 -18.77
CA LYS A 273 14.00 1.98 -19.70
C LYS A 273 15.17 1.66 -20.62
N VAL A 274 15.72 0.45 -20.51
CA VAL A 274 16.96 0.04 -21.20
C VAL A 274 16.80 -1.31 -21.92
N GLY A 275 15.57 -1.69 -22.26
CA GLY A 275 15.27 -2.97 -22.91
C GLY A 275 15.16 -4.12 -21.91
N LYS A 276 15.78 -5.27 -22.21
CA LYS A 276 15.68 -6.45 -21.33
C LYS A 276 16.40 -6.19 -20.00
N LEU A 277 15.70 -6.47 -18.90
CA LEU A 277 16.20 -6.42 -17.54
C LEU A 277 15.88 -7.74 -16.84
N ARG A 278 16.83 -8.26 -16.08
CA ARG A 278 16.63 -9.41 -15.21
C ARG A 278 16.83 -9.02 -13.75
N LEU A 279 15.78 -9.27 -12.96
CA LEU A 279 15.77 -9.19 -11.51
C LEU A 279 16.06 -10.57 -10.92
N ASP A 280 16.98 -10.60 -9.98
CA ASP A 280 17.38 -11.76 -9.20
C ASP A 280 17.84 -11.26 -7.82
N GLY A 281 18.17 -12.18 -6.92
CA GLY A 281 18.84 -11.84 -5.69
C GLY A 281 19.17 -13.03 -4.83
N ASP A 282 19.13 -12.80 -3.53
CA ASP A 282 19.25 -13.83 -2.53
C ASP A 282 18.15 -13.65 -1.47
N PRO A 283 17.90 -14.67 -0.63
CA PRO A 283 16.83 -14.65 0.37
C PRO A 283 16.78 -13.37 1.21
N GLN A 284 17.93 -12.75 1.46
CA GLN A 284 18.03 -11.65 2.39
C GLN A 284 17.94 -10.28 1.72
N HIS A 285 18.24 -10.19 0.42
CA HIS A 285 18.54 -8.93 -0.25
C HIS A 285 17.75 -8.69 -1.55
N ALA A 286 16.52 -9.20 -1.63
CA ALA A 286 15.66 -8.97 -2.78
C ALA A 286 14.17 -9.02 -2.44
N GLY A 287 13.38 -8.48 -3.37
CA GLY A 287 11.92 -8.50 -3.33
C GLY A 287 11.33 -7.49 -2.35
N PHE A 288 10.16 -7.84 -1.80
CA PHE A 288 9.41 -6.99 -0.87
C PHE A 288 9.62 -7.47 0.56
N GLN A 289 10.08 -6.58 1.44
CA GLN A 289 10.41 -6.91 2.83
C GLN A 289 9.78 -5.98 3.85
N PHE A 290 9.71 -6.47 5.08
CA PHE A 290 9.54 -5.69 6.30
C PHE A 290 10.76 -5.87 7.20
N ARG A 291 11.23 -4.78 7.80
CA ARG A 291 12.28 -4.75 8.83
C ARG A 291 11.80 -4.05 10.09
N ALA A 292 11.66 -4.82 11.17
CA ALA A 292 11.37 -4.32 12.51
C ALA A 292 12.48 -3.37 13.00
N THR A 293 12.09 -2.48 13.91
CA THR A 293 12.98 -1.48 14.54
C THR A 293 14.29 -2.06 15.09
N GLN A 294 15.31 -1.22 15.22
CA GLN A 294 16.64 -1.61 15.72
C GLN A 294 16.60 -2.16 17.15
N GLU A 295 15.57 -1.85 17.93
CA GLU A 295 15.41 -2.41 19.28
C GLU A 295 15.31 -3.94 19.29
N VAL A 296 14.78 -4.56 18.23
CA VAL A 296 14.62 -6.02 18.17
C VAL A 296 15.97 -6.74 18.28
N PRO A 297 16.95 -6.54 17.38
CA PRO A 297 18.27 -7.15 17.56
C PRO A 297 18.99 -6.70 18.83
N ASP A 298 18.73 -5.48 19.31
CA ASP A 298 19.45 -4.95 20.49
C ASP A 298 18.97 -5.60 21.79
N LYS A 299 17.71 -6.04 21.87
CA LYS A 299 17.07 -6.45 23.14
C LYS A 299 16.25 -7.73 23.07
N THR A 300 15.53 -7.99 21.98
CA THR A 300 14.40 -8.94 21.98
C THR A 300 14.42 -9.97 20.85
N GLU A 301 15.48 -10.07 20.04
CA GLU A 301 15.55 -11.01 18.90
C GLU A 301 15.29 -12.47 19.26
N LYS A 302 15.68 -12.88 20.47
CA LYS A 302 15.41 -14.24 21.00
C LYS A 302 13.93 -14.49 21.32
N LEU A 303 13.12 -13.44 21.41
CA LEU A 303 11.66 -13.50 21.60
C LEU A 303 10.90 -13.45 20.28
N THR A 304 11.59 -13.18 19.17
CA THR A 304 11.01 -13.19 17.83
C THR A 304 10.63 -14.60 17.45
N TYR A 305 9.42 -14.79 16.94
CA TYR A 305 9.04 -16.05 16.30
C TYR A 305 8.14 -15.77 15.10
N TYR A 306 7.84 -16.82 14.37
CA TYR A 306 7.13 -16.74 13.11
C TYR A 306 5.93 -17.69 13.09
N LEU A 307 4.79 -17.21 12.57
CA LEU A 307 3.63 -18.04 12.26
C LEU A 307 3.62 -18.29 10.77
N ARG A 308 3.53 -19.56 10.39
CA ARG A 308 3.53 -20.01 8.99
C ARG A 308 2.29 -20.87 8.74
N PRO A 309 1.95 -21.15 7.47
CA PRO A 309 0.90 -22.10 7.14
C PRO A 309 1.11 -23.49 7.76
N ASP A 310 2.36 -23.88 8.02
CA ASP A 310 2.72 -25.15 8.67
C ASP A 310 2.87 -25.06 10.20
N GLY A 311 2.54 -23.93 10.82
CA GLY A 311 2.47 -23.77 12.28
C GLY A 311 3.31 -22.65 12.86
N LYS A 312 3.29 -22.55 14.20
CA LYS A 312 4.09 -21.62 14.99
C LYS A 312 5.53 -22.13 15.13
N GLY A 313 6.50 -21.28 14.82
CA GLY A 313 7.91 -21.54 15.10
C GLY A 313 8.30 -21.24 16.54
N GLU A 314 9.43 -21.81 16.96
CA GLU A 314 10.03 -21.51 18.26
C GLU A 314 10.67 -20.11 18.29
N PRO A 315 10.68 -19.43 19.45
CA PRO A 315 11.40 -18.17 19.63
C PRO A 315 12.88 -18.26 19.25
N GLY A 316 13.38 -17.25 18.53
CA GLY A 316 14.74 -17.18 17.98
C GLY A 316 14.99 -18.07 16.75
N VAL A 317 14.04 -18.92 16.36
CA VAL A 317 14.21 -19.83 15.22
C VAL A 317 13.55 -19.24 13.97
N PHE A 318 14.36 -19.10 12.92
CA PHE A 318 13.95 -18.57 11.62
C PHE A 318 14.22 -19.57 10.50
N ARG A 319 13.47 -19.45 9.39
CA ARG A 319 13.57 -20.32 8.21
C ARG A 319 13.95 -19.49 6.98
N ASN A 320 14.89 -19.99 6.18
CA ASN A 320 15.30 -19.33 4.94
C ASN A 320 15.28 -20.32 3.79
N TRP A 321 14.84 -19.88 2.62
CA TRP A 321 15.07 -20.62 1.40
C TRP A 321 16.56 -20.83 1.16
N ASP A 322 16.93 -22.04 0.73
CA ASP A 322 18.28 -22.41 0.34
C ASP A 322 18.25 -23.11 -1.02
N ALA A 323 19.18 -22.74 -1.91
CA ALA A 323 19.20 -23.23 -3.29
C ALA A 323 19.55 -24.72 -3.40
N LYS A 324 20.23 -25.29 -2.41
CA LYS A 324 20.63 -26.69 -2.40
C LYS A 324 19.50 -27.58 -1.89
N THR A 325 18.83 -27.18 -0.83
CA THR A 325 17.74 -27.96 -0.24
C THR A 325 16.39 -27.73 -0.91
N ARG A 326 16.13 -26.49 -1.36
CA ARG A 326 14.88 -26.04 -1.98
C ARG A 326 13.63 -26.48 -1.19
N ASP A 327 13.68 -26.31 0.13
CA ASP A 327 12.59 -26.74 1.02
C ASP A 327 11.24 -26.13 0.57
N PRO A 328 10.24 -26.95 0.19
CA PRO A 328 8.93 -26.46 -0.24
C PRO A 328 8.23 -25.59 0.81
N LYS A 329 8.63 -25.70 2.09
CA LYS A 329 8.10 -24.89 3.18
C LYS A 329 8.66 -23.47 3.24
N THR A 330 9.49 -23.08 2.27
CA THR A 330 10.10 -21.74 2.15
C THR A 330 9.73 -21.05 0.84
N VAL A 331 8.78 -21.60 0.09
CA VAL A 331 8.43 -21.12 -1.25
C VAL A 331 6.93 -21.01 -1.42
N ASN A 332 6.51 -19.99 -2.18
CA ASN A 332 5.12 -19.71 -2.54
C ASN A 332 4.16 -19.71 -1.34
N LEU A 333 4.62 -19.27 -0.17
CA LEU A 333 3.79 -19.17 1.02
C LEU A 333 2.70 -18.10 0.78
N PRO A 334 1.41 -18.42 0.96
CA PRO A 334 0.33 -17.43 0.78
C PRO A 334 0.42 -16.32 1.82
N TRP A 335 0.99 -16.63 2.98
CA TRP A 335 1.24 -15.71 4.05
C TRP A 335 2.35 -16.21 4.95
N HIS A 336 2.92 -15.29 5.70
CA HIS A 336 3.88 -15.55 6.77
C HIS A 336 3.80 -14.37 7.77
N ALA A 337 3.86 -14.59 9.08
CA ALA A 337 3.76 -13.49 10.06
C ALA A 337 4.90 -13.49 11.07
N LEU A 338 5.50 -12.31 11.26
CA LEU A 338 6.50 -11.99 12.27
C LEU A 338 5.81 -11.61 13.58
N CYS A 339 6.10 -12.32 14.66
CA CYS A 339 5.79 -11.89 16.02
C CYS A 339 7.07 -11.39 16.71
N PHE A 340 7.05 -10.18 17.25
CA PHE A 340 8.22 -9.51 17.82
C PHE A 340 7.85 -8.63 19.02
N VAL A 341 8.84 -8.19 19.80
CA VAL A 341 8.64 -7.38 21.01
C VAL A 341 9.41 -6.07 20.92
N VAL A 342 8.75 -4.96 21.20
CA VAL A 342 9.32 -3.60 21.24
C VAL A 342 8.71 -2.88 22.44
N ASN A 343 9.51 -2.22 23.27
CA ASN A 343 9.07 -1.57 24.51
C ASN A 343 8.19 -2.50 25.38
N ASP A 344 8.64 -3.75 25.56
CA ASP A 344 7.95 -4.81 26.30
C ASP A 344 6.54 -5.18 25.78
N GLN A 345 6.12 -4.59 24.65
CA GLN A 345 4.87 -4.88 23.98
C GLN A 345 5.10 -5.83 22.82
N ARG A 346 4.26 -6.85 22.73
CA ARG A 346 4.26 -7.81 21.63
C ARG A 346 3.43 -7.31 20.46
N TYR A 347 3.92 -7.52 19.25
CA TYR A 347 3.26 -7.17 18.00
C TYR A 347 3.30 -8.34 17.03
N THR A 348 2.32 -8.40 16.14
CA THR A 348 2.32 -9.32 14.99
C THR A 348 2.20 -8.52 13.69
N CYS A 349 3.16 -8.73 12.78
CA CYS A 349 3.12 -8.23 11.41
C CYS A 349 2.92 -9.41 10.45
N CYS A 350 1.75 -9.47 9.81
CA CYS A 350 1.47 -10.44 8.75
C CYS A 350 1.97 -9.90 7.41
N TYR A 351 2.62 -10.75 6.64
CA TYR A 351 2.98 -10.56 5.24
C TYR A 351 2.13 -11.49 4.40
N LEU A 352 1.39 -10.93 3.44
CA LEU A 352 0.42 -11.65 2.62
C LEU A 352 0.81 -11.48 1.15
N ASP A 353 0.93 -12.60 0.44
CA ASP A 353 1.34 -12.65 -0.96
C ASP A 353 0.11 -12.84 -1.87
N ARG A 354 0.18 -12.32 -3.10
CA ARG A 354 -0.80 -12.61 -4.14
C ARG A 354 -0.37 -13.81 -4.98
N PRO A 355 -1.30 -14.72 -5.35
CA PRO A 355 -1.03 -15.77 -6.32
C PRO A 355 -0.49 -15.23 -7.65
N GLU A 356 -0.90 -14.02 -8.04
CA GLU A 356 -0.52 -13.36 -9.29
C GLU A 356 0.92 -12.81 -9.29
N ASN A 357 1.53 -12.59 -8.11
CA ASN A 357 2.94 -12.18 -8.03
C ASN A 357 3.83 -13.28 -8.64
N PRO A 358 4.98 -12.94 -9.26
CA PRO A 358 5.82 -13.94 -9.89
C PRO A 358 6.26 -15.07 -8.95
N LYS A 359 6.37 -16.27 -9.52
CA LYS A 359 6.74 -17.50 -8.83
C LYS A 359 7.97 -18.12 -9.51
N GLU A 360 8.79 -18.91 -8.83
CA GLU A 360 8.73 -19.27 -7.41
C GLU A 360 9.10 -18.08 -6.50
N ALA A 361 8.21 -17.72 -5.58
CA ALA A 361 8.48 -16.73 -4.54
C ALA A 361 9.19 -17.43 -3.39
N ARG A 362 10.39 -16.99 -3.04
CA ARG A 362 11.29 -17.61 -2.05
C ARG A 362 11.35 -16.73 -0.80
N PHE A 363 11.07 -17.31 0.34
CA PHE A 363 10.89 -16.61 1.60
C PHE A 363 12.14 -16.66 2.48
N SER A 364 12.30 -15.61 3.29
CA SER A 364 13.42 -15.47 4.20
C SER A 364 13.03 -14.71 5.44
N GLU A 365 13.63 -15.11 6.55
CA GLU A 365 13.29 -14.72 7.91
C GLU A 365 14.56 -14.52 8.73
N ARG A 366 14.51 -13.61 9.70
CA ARG A 366 15.58 -13.37 10.68
C ARG A 366 15.00 -13.05 12.06
N ASP A 367 15.64 -13.55 13.09
CA ASP A 367 15.40 -13.23 14.50
C ASP A 367 15.40 -11.73 14.81
N TYR A 368 16.22 -10.95 14.12
CA TYR A 368 16.22 -9.48 14.22
C TYR A 368 15.03 -8.76 13.55
N GLY A 369 14.00 -9.50 13.15
CA GLY A 369 12.73 -8.96 12.65
C GLY A 369 12.77 -8.51 11.19
N ARG A 370 13.63 -9.09 10.35
CA ARG A 370 13.57 -8.93 8.88
C ARG A 370 12.94 -10.15 8.25
N PHE A 371 11.91 -9.93 7.44
CA PHE A 371 11.28 -11.01 6.68
C PHE A 371 10.64 -10.49 5.40
N GLY A 372 10.44 -11.40 4.45
CA GLY A 372 9.85 -11.08 3.16
C GLY A 372 10.03 -12.22 2.15
N SER A 373 9.73 -11.92 0.89
CA SER A 373 9.91 -12.84 -0.23
C SER A 373 10.52 -12.13 -1.43
N TYR A 374 11.21 -12.91 -2.25
CA TYR A 374 11.74 -12.48 -3.54
C TYR A 374 11.46 -13.53 -4.62
N PHE A 375 11.61 -13.15 -5.87
CA PHE A 375 11.50 -14.02 -7.03
C PHE A 375 12.53 -13.58 -8.07
N GLU A 376 12.71 -14.38 -9.10
CA GLU A 376 13.45 -13.98 -10.30
C GLU A 376 12.46 -13.55 -11.38
N TYR A 377 12.80 -12.51 -12.15
CA TYR A 377 11.91 -12.02 -13.21
C TYR A 377 12.69 -11.36 -14.34
N ASP A 378 12.36 -11.74 -15.57
CA ASP A 378 12.78 -11.02 -16.78
C ASP A 378 11.65 -10.07 -17.20
N LEU A 379 11.92 -8.75 -17.22
CA LEU A 379 11.03 -7.70 -17.70
C LEU A 379 11.65 -6.90 -18.84
N ASP A 380 10.79 -6.22 -19.60
CA ASP A 380 11.14 -5.22 -20.60
C ASP A 380 10.00 -4.18 -20.71
N SER A 381 10.01 -3.32 -21.73
CA SER A 381 8.99 -2.28 -21.90
C SER A 381 7.60 -2.81 -22.30
N VAL A 382 7.49 -4.03 -22.81
CA VAL A 382 6.19 -4.65 -23.19
C VAL A 382 5.74 -5.70 -22.18
N LYS A 383 6.64 -6.15 -21.30
CA LYS A 383 6.39 -7.07 -20.19
C LYS A 383 6.85 -6.45 -18.87
N PRO A 384 6.09 -5.47 -18.33
CA PRO A 384 6.39 -4.87 -17.04
C PRO A 384 6.18 -5.87 -15.89
N LEU A 385 6.73 -5.54 -14.73
CA LEU A 385 6.54 -6.32 -13.51
C LEU A 385 5.50 -5.65 -12.61
N ASP A 386 4.39 -6.35 -12.39
CA ASP A 386 3.40 -6.01 -11.38
C ASP A 386 3.53 -6.91 -10.16
N VAL A 387 3.51 -6.30 -8.97
CA VAL A 387 3.41 -7.02 -7.70
C VAL A 387 2.41 -6.36 -6.76
N ASN A 388 1.76 -7.18 -5.94
CA ASN A 388 0.76 -6.74 -4.97
C ASN A 388 0.88 -7.55 -3.67
N TYR A 389 1.16 -6.86 -2.57
CA TYR A 389 1.33 -7.45 -1.25
C TYR A 389 0.42 -6.75 -0.24
N ARG A 390 0.16 -7.42 0.88
CA ARG A 390 -0.58 -6.81 1.98
C ARG A 390 0.14 -7.09 3.30
N LEU A 391 0.21 -6.06 4.14
CA LEU A 391 0.66 -6.16 5.52
C LEU A 391 -0.52 -5.92 6.47
N TRP A 392 -0.58 -6.70 7.54
CA TRP A 392 -1.45 -6.45 8.69
C TRP A 392 -0.60 -6.35 9.94
N LEU A 393 -0.66 -5.23 10.64
CA LEU A 393 0.10 -4.99 11.85
C LEU A 393 -0.83 -4.72 13.02
N GLN A 394 -0.71 -5.49 14.10
CA GLN A 394 -1.52 -5.30 15.30
C GLN A 394 -0.72 -5.52 16.59
N ASP A 395 -1.33 -5.09 17.69
CA ASP A 395 -0.89 -5.43 19.04
C ASP A 395 -1.15 -6.92 19.33
N GLY A 396 -0.28 -7.50 20.14
CA GLY A 396 -0.39 -8.86 20.64
C GLY A 396 -0.04 -9.94 19.61
N GLU A 397 -0.28 -11.18 20.03
CA GLU A 397 -0.12 -12.37 19.18
C GLU A 397 -1.36 -12.58 18.32
N MET A 398 -1.16 -13.09 17.11
CA MET A 398 -2.22 -13.68 16.31
C MET A 398 -2.15 -15.21 16.34
N THR A 399 -3.27 -15.87 16.09
CA THR A 399 -3.28 -17.31 15.76
C THR A 399 -3.11 -17.52 14.26
N GLY A 400 -2.68 -18.71 13.85
CA GLY A 400 -2.61 -19.07 12.42
C GLY A 400 -3.96 -18.90 11.70
N GLU A 401 -5.08 -19.21 12.37
CA GLU A 401 -6.42 -19.01 11.84
C GLU A 401 -6.75 -17.52 11.60
N GLN A 402 -6.34 -16.64 12.52
CA GLN A 402 -6.52 -15.20 12.36
C GLN A 402 -5.72 -14.66 11.17
N VAL A 403 -4.46 -15.10 11.00
CA VAL A 403 -3.63 -14.71 9.85
C VAL A 403 -4.23 -15.25 8.54
N GLN A 404 -4.63 -16.53 8.53
CA GLN A 404 -5.26 -17.16 7.38
C GLN A 404 -6.55 -16.44 6.95
N ARG A 405 -7.36 -15.95 7.90
CA ARG A 405 -8.55 -15.15 7.59
C ARG A 405 -8.19 -13.86 6.84
N VAL A 406 -7.18 -13.11 7.31
CA VAL A 406 -6.74 -11.87 6.63
C VAL A 406 -6.14 -12.19 5.25
N ALA A 407 -5.44 -13.32 5.11
CA ALA A 407 -4.95 -13.81 3.83
C ALA A 407 -6.11 -14.11 2.87
N ASN A 408 -7.15 -14.81 3.33
CA ASN A 408 -8.34 -15.12 2.54
C ASN A 408 -9.08 -13.86 2.07
N ASP A 409 -9.17 -12.84 2.93
CA ASP A 409 -9.72 -11.53 2.57
C ASP A 409 -8.92 -10.83 1.47
N PHE A 410 -7.63 -11.14 1.34
CA PHE A 410 -6.80 -10.60 0.28
C PHE A 410 -7.02 -11.38 -1.02
N VAL A 411 -6.80 -12.69 -0.99
CA VAL A 411 -6.78 -13.52 -2.22
C VAL A 411 -8.18 -13.85 -2.75
N GLN A 412 -9.20 -13.84 -1.88
CA GLN A 412 -10.60 -14.05 -2.23
C GLN A 412 -11.43 -12.89 -1.67
N PRO A 413 -11.32 -11.67 -2.24
CA PRO A 413 -12.05 -10.52 -1.73
C PRO A 413 -13.56 -10.68 -1.87
N VAL A 414 -14.32 -9.82 -1.18
CA VAL A 414 -15.78 -9.71 -1.37
C VAL A 414 -16.09 -9.45 -2.84
N LYS A 415 -17.00 -10.24 -3.43
CA LYS A 415 -17.47 -9.99 -4.79
C LYS A 415 -18.60 -8.97 -4.74
N VAL A 416 -18.59 -8.02 -5.67
CA VAL A 416 -19.63 -7.00 -5.77
C VAL A 416 -20.17 -6.98 -7.19
N SER A 417 -21.49 -6.95 -7.32
CA SER A 417 -22.18 -6.60 -8.56
C SER A 417 -22.98 -5.31 -8.37
N GLN A 418 -23.10 -4.55 -9.46
CA GLN A 418 -23.97 -3.39 -9.53
C GLN A 418 -25.31 -3.79 -10.17
N GLU A 419 -26.41 -3.34 -9.60
CA GLU A 419 -27.77 -3.49 -10.17
C GLU A 419 -28.26 -2.22 -10.88
#